data_AF-A0AA51MG50-F1
#
_entry.id   AF-A0AA51MG50-F1
#
_cell.length_a   1.000
_cell.length_b   1.000
_cell.length_c   1.000
_cell.angle_alpha   90.00
_cell.angle_beta   90.00
_cell.angle_gamma   90.00
#
_symmetry.space_group_name_H-M   'P 1'
#
loop_
_entity.id
_entity.type
_entity.pdbx_description
1 polymer ?
#
loop_
_entity_poly.entity_id
_entity_poly.type
_entity_poly.pdbx_seq_one_letter_code
_entity_poly.pdbx_strand_id
1 'polypeptide(L)'
;MTEQPAISTLTLRHRIPGDWAADPWAEVRPLVDGVDVLGQVHPAGLALSCRHWTGPAETWPLAVTEEPRRIMITEPVCTAGCCGALFVTMRREGGEVVWDSWENTSDMNALPGAIRFDAAQYEAELARAAADRGWEEPVDTVARLLEGALLDSGWFERWGCVVTAVWPSREEPDTPEELGGPGGVEVEFREIGAPGKRPRSYGYELPVTHDRPPEVQARRLAARILADDPRKGAEIREP
;
A
#
# COMPACT_ATOMS: atom_id res chain seq x y z
N MET A 1 8.10 -25.65 -35.76
CA MET A 1 8.30 -24.20 -35.64
C MET A 1 7.85 -23.83 -34.24
N THR A 2 8.78 -23.66 -33.32
CA THR A 2 8.49 -23.20 -31.96
C THR A 2 8.19 -21.70 -32.08
N GLU A 3 6.93 -21.31 -31.93
CA GLU A 3 6.58 -19.90 -31.72
C GLU A 3 7.37 -19.43 -30.50
N GLN A 4 8.22 -18.44 -30.71
CA GLN A 4 8.91 -17.79 -29.62
C GLN A 4 7.83 -17.03 -28.84
N PRO A 5 7.64 -17.30 -27.53
CA PRO A 5 6.61 -16.64 -26.77
C PRO A 5 6.82 -15.12 -26.82
N ALA A 6 5.74 -14.37 -27.03
CA ALA A 6 5.80 -12.92 -27.10
C ALA A 6 6.28 -12.34 -25.76
N ILE A 7 7.16 -11.33 -25.84
CA ILE A 7 7.57 -10.53 -24.68
C ILE A 7 6.53 -9.46 -24.45
N SER A 8 5.92 -9.49 -23.27
CA SER A 8 4.95 -8.51 -22.78
C SER A 8 5.64 -7.34 -22.08
N THR A 9 4.93 -6.22 -21.98
CA THR A 9 5.32 -5.04 -21.20
C THR A 9 4.50 -4.98 -19.91
N LEU A 10 5.16 -4.69 -18.78
CA LEU A 10 4.49 -4.38 -17.52
C LEU A 10 4.38 -2.85 -17.35
N THR A 11 3.26 -2.39 -16.82
CA THR A 11 3.10 -1.04 -16.29
C THR A 11 2.38 -1.10 -14.95
N LEU A 12 2.98 -0.53 -13.91
CA LEU A 12 2.41 -0.43 -12.57
C LEU A 12 1.69 0.92 -12.41
N ARG A 13 0.38 0.86 -12.29
CA ARG A 13 -0.45 2.04 -12.13
C ARG A 13 -0.92 2.15 -10.68
N HIS A 14 -0.55 3.24 -10.02
CA HIS A 14 -1.18 3.63 -8.76
C HIS A 14 -2.62 4.08 -9.03
N ARG A 15 -3.57 3.57 -8.27
CA ARG A 15 -4.97 3.98 -8.31
C ARG A 15 -5.45 4.12 -6.88
N ILE A 16 -6.10 5.23 -6.56
CA ILE A 16 -6.75 5.36 -5.26
C ILE A 16 -8.14 4.71 -5.36
N PRO A 17 -8.47 3.69 -4.54
CA PRO A 17 -9.77 3.02 -4.61
C PRO A 17 -10.92 3.98 -4.31
N GLY A 18 -12.03 3.86 -5.02
CA GLY A 18 -13.22 4.71 -4.74
C GLY A 18 -13.98 4.32 -3.47
N ASP A 19 -13.69 3.15 -2.91
CA ASP A 19 -14.21 2.64 -1.63
C ASP A 19 -13.07 2.69 -0.59
N TRP A 20 -12.94 3.85 0.05
CA TRP A 20 -11.84 4.15 0.98
C TRP A 20 -11.96 3.42 2.32
N ALA A 21 -13.12 2.81 2.60
CA ALA A 21 -13.34 2.03 3.82
C ALA A 21 -12.51 0.73 3.84
N ALA A 22 -12.02 0.29 2.68
CA ALA A 22 -11.19 -0.92 2.56
C ALA A 22 -9.68 -0.64 2.78
N ASP A 23 -9.12 0.35 2.08
CA ASP A 23 -7.77 0.88 2.31
C ASP A 23 -7.70 2.32 1.77
N PRO A 24 -7.31 3.32 2.58
CA PRO A 24 -7.23 4.70 2.14
C PRO A 24 -5.98 4.99 1.29
N TRP A 25 -5.02 4.06 1.16
CA TRP A 25 -3.86 4.20 0.29
C TRP A 25 -4.14 3.73 -1.14
N ALA A 26 -3.31 4.18 -2.08
CA ALA A 26 -3.40 3.72 -3.47
C ALA A 26 -3.07 2.22 -3.58
N GLU A 27 -3.80 1.52 -4.43
CA GLU A 27 -3.46 0.19 -4.90
C GLU A 27 -2.49 0.27 -6.09
N VAL A 28 -1.58 -0.70 -6.21
CA VAL A 28 -0.67 -0.79 -7.35
C VAL A 28 -1.16 -1.86 -8.33
N ARG A 29 -1.78 -1.41 -9.43
CA ARG A 29 -2.38 -2.27 -10.46
C ARG A 29 -1.34 -2.64 -11.53
N PRO A 30 -1.06 -3.94 -11.76
CA PRO A 30 -0.23 -4.40 -12.87
C PRO A 30 -1.03 -4.45 -14.18
N LEU A 31 -0.63 -3.64 -15.14
CA LEU A 31 -1.13 -3.64 -16.50
C LEU A 31 -0.14 -4.42 -17.37
N VAL A 32 -0.58 -5.52 -17.97
CA VAL A 32 0.21 -6.30 -18.91
C VAL A 32 -0.24 -5.96 -20.32
N ASP A 33 0.67 -5.44 -21.14
CA ASP A 33 0.36 -4.96 -22.49
C ASP A 33 -0.79 -3.93 -22.50
N GLY A 34 -0.87 -3.11 -21.44
CA GLY A 34 -1.92 -2.11 -21.22
C GLY A 34 -3.23 -2.66 -20.64
N VAL A 35 -3.33 -3.96 -20.42
CA VAL A 35 -4.54 -4.62 -19.88
C VAL A 35 -4.41 -4.82 -18.37
N ASP A 36 -5.42 -4.36 -17.62
CA ASP A 36 -5.53 -4.63 -16.17
C ASP A 36 -5.88 -6.10 -15.94
N VAL A 37 -4.85 -6.91 -15.67
CA VAL A 37 -4.99 -8.36 -15.44
C VAL A 37 -5.87 -8.65 -14.23
N LEU A 38 -5.78 -7.82 -13.19
CA LEU A 38 -6.55 -8.01 -11.97
C LEU A 38 -8.03 -7.73 -12.21
N GLY A 39 -8.34 -6.66 -12.94
CA GLY A 39 -9.72 -6.34 -13.33
C GLY A 39 -10.39 -7.42 -14.18
N GLN A 40 -9.63 -8.23 -14.92
CA GLN A 40 -10.17 -9.35 -15.70
C GLN A 40 -10.33 -10.63 -14.87
N VAL A 41 -9.32 -10.96 -14.06
CA VAL A 41 -9.24 -12.26 -13.37
C VAL A 41 -9.94 -12.23 -12.02
N HIS A 42 -9.88 -11.11 -11.31
CA HIS A 42 -10.52 -10.95 -10.00
C HIS A 42 -11.11 -9.53 -9.86
N PRO A 43 -12.25 -9.23 -10.53
CA PRO A 43 -12.82 -7.89 -10.59
C PRO A 43 -13.21 -7.29 -9.23
N ALA A 44 -13.58 -8.15 -8.28
CA ALA A 44 -13.91 -7.76 -6.90
C ALA A 44 -12.68 -7.64 -5.99
N GLY A 45 -11.50 -8.02 -6.49
CA GLY A 45 -10.25 -7.93 -5.76
C GLY A 45 -9.63 -6.53 -5.80
N LEU A 46 -9.02 -6.16 -4.68
CA LEU A 46 -8.12 -5.02 -4.60
C LEU A 46 -6.70 -5.47 -4.89
N ALA A 47 -5.94 -4.63 -5.59
CA ALA A 47 -4.49 -4.84 -5.68
C ALA A 47 -3.87 -4.58 -4.30
N LEU A 48 -2.62 -5.02 -4.12
CA LEU A 48 -1.89 -4.71 -2.90
C LEU A 48 -1.74 -3.20 -2.72
N SER A 49 -1.97 -2.75 -1.51
CA SER A 49 -1.78 -1.38 -1.06
C SER A 49 -0.32 -0.95 -1.16
N CYS A 50 -0.09 0.23 -1.73
CA CYS A 50 1.24 0.83 -1.84
C CYS A 50 1.84 1.16 -0.46
N ARG A 51 1.02 1.20 0.60
CA ARG A 51 1.46 1.42 1.98
C ARG A 51 2.60 0.49 2.38
N HIS A 52 2.54 -0.77 1.94
CA HIS A 52 3.54 -1.78 2.28
C HIS A 52 4.69 -1.84 1.26
N TRP A 53 4.64 -1.02 0.21
CA TRP A 53 5.59 -1.00 -0.89
C TRP A 53 6.56 0.17 -0.68
N THR A 54 7.16 0.22 0.51
CA THR A 54 8.11 1.25 0.90
C THR A 54 9.54 0.79 0.69
N GLY A 55 10.43 1.74 0.44
CA GLY A 55 11.84 1.48 0.19
C GLY A 55 12.17 1.19 -1.29
N PRO A 56 13.36 0.65 -1.57
CA PRO A 56 13.84 0.36 -2.92
C PRO A 56 12.92 -0.62 -3.67
N ALA A 57 12.89 -0.52 -4.99
CA ALA A 57 12.04 -1.36 -5.84
C ALA A 57 12.29 -2.87 -5.63
N GLU A 58 13.53 -3.26 -5.36
CA GLU A 58 13.92 -4.64 -5.02
C GLU A 58 13.34 -5.20 -3.71
N THR A 59 12.74 -4.37 -2.84
CA THR A 59 12.02 -4.85 -1.64
C THR A 59 10.52 -5.05 -1.89
N TRP A 60 10.01 -4.62 -3.05
CA TRP A 60 8.59 -4.70 -3.36
C TRP A 60 8.15 -6.16 -3.58
N PRO A 61 6.86 -6.48 -3.35
CA PRO A 61 6.36 -7.84 -3.57
C PRO A 61 6.57 -8.36 -5.00
N LEU A 62 6.60 -7.45 -5.98
CA LEU A 62 6.85 -7.76 -7.39
C LEU A 62 8.34 -7.83 -7.77
N ALA A 63 9.27 -7.63 -6.82
CA ALA A 63 10.69 -7.81 -7.10
C ALA A 63 10.99 -9.30 -7.34
N VAL A 64 11.69 -9.58 -8.44
CA VAL A 64 12.07 -10.95 -8.81
C VAL A 64 13.40 -11.31 -8.16
N THR A 65 13.40 -12.43 -7.44
CA THR A 65 14.59 -12.98 -6.78
C THR A 65 15.19 -14.13 -7.59
N GLU A 66 16.33 -14.66 -7.14
CA GLU A 66 16.93 -15.87 -7.74
C GLU A 66 16.00 -17.10 -7.64
N GLU A 67 15.32 -17.26 -6.50
CA GLU A 67 14.36 -18.34 -6.31
C GLU A 67 12.96 -17.95 -6.82
N PRO A 68 12.21 -18.89 -7.44
CA PRO A 68 10.80 -18.70 -7.76
C PRO A 68 9.98 -18.37 -6.52
N ARG A 69 9.11 -17.35 -6.62
CA ARG A 69 8.26 -16.91 -5.51
C ARG A 69 6.81 -16.87 -5.92
N ARG A 70 5.96 -17.53 -5.12
CA ARG A 70 4.51 -17.37 -5.18
C ARG A 70 4.12 -16.15 -4.36
N ILE A 71 3.47 -15.19 -5.00
CA ILE A 71 2.99 -13.96 -4.37
C ILE A 71 1.47 -13.86 -4.48
N MET A 72 0.85 -13.25 -3.48
CA MET A 72 -0.54 -12.79 -3.59
C MET A 72 -0.51 -11.44 -4.31
N ILE A 73 -1.26 -11.31 -5.41
CA ILE A 73 -1.31 -10.06 -6.18
C ILE A 73 -2.65 -9.33 -6.03
N THR A 74 -3.68 -10.02 -5.52
CA THR A 74 -4.95 -9.42 -5.10
C THR A 74 -5.51 -10.08 -3.85
N GLU A 75 -6.16 -9.30 -2.99
CA GLU A 75 -7.05 -9.79 -1.93
C GLU A 75 -8.39 -9.04 -2.01
N PRO A 76 -9.52 -9.69 -1.70
CA PRO A 76 -10.81 -9.00 -1.59
C PRO A 76 -10.88 -8.25 -0.25
N VAL A 77 -11.77 -7.24 -0.17
CA VAL A 77 -12.00 -6.45 1.05
C VAL A 77 -12.34 -7.31 2.27
N CYS A 78 -13.04 -8.43 2.05
CA CYS A 78 -13.43 -9.33 3.13
C CYS A 78 -12.25 -10.14 3.68
N THR A 79 -11.85 -11.21 2.99
CA THR A 79 -10.64 -12.02 3.19
C THR A 79 -10.51 -13.01 2.04
N ALA A 80 -9.30 -13.52 1.78
CA ALA A 80 -9.09 -14.62 0.84
C ALA A 80 -9.95 -15.87 1.14
N GLY A 81 -10.31 -16.13 2.40
CA GLY A 81 -11.17 -17.27 2.79
C GLY A 81 -12.64 -17.09 2.42
N CYS A 82 -13.09 -15.86 2.15
CA CYS A 82 -14.48 -15.55 1.82
C CYS A 82 -14.71 -15.40 0.32
N CYS A 83 -13.89 -14.57 -0.36
CA CYS A 83 -14.05 -14.29 -1.80
C CYS A 83 -12.87 -14.75 -2.67
N GLY A 84 -11.94 -15.52 -2.10
CA GLY A 84 -10.75 -15.99 -2.80
C GLY A 84 -9.71 -14.90 -3.04
N ALA A 85 -8.51 -15.27 -3.47
CA ALA A 85 -7.39 -14.38 -3.78
C ALA A 85 -6.68 -14.87 -5.04
N LEU A 86 -5.97 -13.97 -5.70
CA LEU A 86 -5.17 -14.28 -6.88
C LEU A 86 -3.71 -14.35 -6.51
N PHE A 87 -3.07 -15.45 -6.90
CA PHE A 87 -1.65 -15.68 -6.75
C PHE A 87 -0.99 -15.90 -8.11
N VAL A 88 0.28 -15.52 -8.19
CA VAL A 88 1.14 -15.77 -9.35
C VAL A 88 2.50 -16.22 -8.86
N THR A 89 3.13 -17.14 -9.59
CA THR A 89 4.53 -17.50 -9.36
C THR A 89 5.42 -16.71 -10.29
N MET A 90 6.39 -16.03 -9.71
CA MET A 90 7.34 -15.18 -10.40
C MET A 90 8.74 -15.77 -10.32
N ARG A 91 9.45 -15.80 -11.44
CA ARG A 91 10.81 -16.34 -11.50
C ARG A 91 11.63 -15.69 -12.60
N ARG A 92 12.94 -15.68 -12.41
CA ARG A 92 13.90 -15.23 -13.43
C ARG A 92 14.32 -16.40 -14.31
N GLU A 93 14.30 -16.20 -15.61
CA GLU A 93 14.86 -17.12 -16.60
C GLU A 93 15.82 -16.36 -17.52
N GLY A 94 17.11 -16.36 -17.16
CA GLY A 94 18.11 -15.61 -17.91
C GLY A 94 17.78 -14.10 -17.94
N GLY A 95 17.53 -13.58 -19.15
CA GLY A 95 17.15 -12.19 -19.39
C GLY A 95 15.66 -11.90 -19.25
N GLU A 96 14.84 -12.88 -18.85
CA GLU A 96 13.38 -12.75 -18.77
C GLU A 96 12.87 -12.90 -17.33
N VAL A 97 11.77 -12.22 -17.05
CA VAL A 97 10.91 -12.46 -15.89
C VAL A 97 9.67 -13.22 -16.37
N VAL A 98 9.37 -14.34 -15.72
CA VAL A 98 8.21 -15.16 -16.06
C VAL A 98 7.20 -15.10 -14.92
N TRP A 99 5.97 -14.74 -15.27
CA TRP A 99 4.78 -14.87 -14.42
C TRP A 99 3.98 -16.08 -14.90
N ASP A 100 3.93 -17.12 -14.09
CA ASP A 100 3.22 -18.37 -14.42
C ASP A 100 2.51 -18.95 -13.20
N SER A 101 1.97 -20.17 -13.35
CA SER A 101 1.36 -20.94 -12.27
C SER A 101 0.34 -20.11 -11.49
N TRP A 102 -0.48 -19.36 -12.23
CA TRP A 102 -1.55 -18.54 -11.68
C TRP A 102 -2.53 -19.43 -10.90
N GLU A 103 -3.03 -18.90 -9.80
CA GLU A 103 -3.98 -19.60 -8.94
C GLU A 103 -5.01 -18.59 -8.45
N ASN A 104 -6.28 -18.83 -8.73
CA ASN A 104 -7.39 -18.04 -8.19
C ASN A 104 -8.20 -18.93 -7.26
N THR A 105 -8.23 -18.60 -5.96
CA THR A 105 -8.98 -19.38 -4.97
C THR A 105 -10.48 -19.05 -4.94
N SER A 106 -10.95 -18.15 -5.81
CA SER A 106 -12.37 -17.80 -6.01
C SER A 106 -13.03 -18.57 -7.19
N ASP A 107 -12.27 -19.37 -7.95
CA ASP A 107 -12.67 -20.34 -8.99
C ASP A 107 -13.58 -19.88 -10.17
N MET A 108 -13.82 -18.59 -10.40
CA MET A 108 -14.82 -18.17 -11.42
C MET A 108 -14.29 -17.66 -12.77
N ASN A 109 -13.01 -17.26 -12.89
CA ASN A 109 -12.48 -16.65 -14.12
C ASN A 109 -11.31 -17.43 -14.72
N ALA A 110 -11.20 -17.38 -16.06
CA ALA A 110 -10.07 -17.95 -16.77
C ALA A 110 -8.76 -17.27 -16.34
N LEU A 111 -7.77 -18.09 -16.02
CA LEU A 111 -6.45 -17.61 -15.62
C LEU A 111 -5.57 -17.35 -16.84
N PRO A 112 -4.65 -16.36 -16.78
CA PRO A 112 -3.69 -16.15 -17.84
C PRO A 112 -2.77 -17.37 -18.01
N GLY A 113 -2.24 -17.53 -19.23
CA GLY A 113 -1.09 -18.41 -19.46
C GLY A 113 0.19 -17.85 -18.83
N ALA A 114 1.33 -18.49 -19.11
CA ALA A 114 2.62 -17.93 -18.75
C ALA A 114 2.86 -16.62 -19.52
N ILE A 115 3.23 -15.56 -18.79
CA ILE A 115 3.55 -14.24 -19.32
C ILE A 115 5.05 -14.01 -19.14
N ARG A 116 5.71 -13.49 -20.17
CA ARG A 116 7.16 -13.23 -20.16
C ARG A 116 7.43 -11.76 -20.36
N PHE A 117 8.36 -11.23 -19.59
CA PHE A 117 8.82 -9.85 -19.68
C PHE A 117 10.32 -9.83 -19.90
N ASP A 118 10.83 -8.84 -20.62
CA ASP A 118 12.25 -8.51 -20.57
C ASP A 118 12.61 -8.05 -19.15
N ALA A 119 13.63 -8.65 -18.55
CA ALA A 119 13.97 -8.39 -17.14
C ALA A 119 14.43 -6.95 -16.91
N ALA A 120 15.14 -6.34 -17.87
CA ALA A 120 15.61 -4.96 -17.72
C ALA A 120 14.44 -3.97 -17.80
N GLN A 121 13.48 -4.19 -18.70
CA GLN A 121 12.25 -3.39 -18.76
C GLN A 121 11.39 -3.56 -17.50
N TYR A 122 11.29 -4.78 -17.01
CA TYR A 122 10.54 -5.10 -15.80
C TYR A 122 11.11 -4.40 -14.55
N GLU A 123 12.42 -4.52 -14.33
CA GLU A 123 13.13 -3.88 -13.22
C GLU A 123 13.09 -2.34 -13.34
N ALA A 124 13.19 -1.79 -14.56
CA ALA A 124 13.05 -0.36 -14.80
C ALA A 124 11.64 0.15 -14.46
N GLU A 125 10.60 -0.61 -14.77
CA GLU A 125 9.23 -0.25 -14.40
C GLU A 125 9.01 -0.29 -12.89
N LEU A 126 9.55 -1.29 -12.19
CA LEU A 126 9.53 -1.32 -10.73
C LEU A 126 10.20 -0.09 -10.13
N ALA A 127 11.38 0.29 -10.64
CA ALA A 127 12.09 1.49 -10.18
C ALA A 127 11.32 2.78 -10.47
N ARG A 128 10.71 2.91 -11.65
CA ARG A 128 9.86 4.05 -12.01
C ARG A 128 8.66 4.15 -11.07
N ALA A 129 7.94 3.04 -10.87
CA ALA A 129 6.77 3.00 -9.99
C ALA A 129 7.17 3.35 -8.54
N ALA A 130 8.30 2.84 -8.06
CA ALA A 130 8.80 3.14 -6.73
C ALA A 130 9.19 4.61 -6.54
N ALA A 131 9.62 5.30 -7.60
CA ALA A 131 9.91 6.74 -7.58
C ALA A 131 8.69 7.63 -7.88
N ASP A 132 7.60 7.05 -8.39
CA ASP A 132 6.42 7.80 -8.81
C ASP A 132 5.66 8.34 -7.60
N ARG A 133 5.54 9.67 -7.57
CA ARG A 133 4.77 10.41 -6.56
C ARG A 133 3.67 11.25 -7.22
N GLY A 134 3.48 11.13 -8.54
CA GLY A 134 2.49 11.91 -9.28
C GLY A 134 1.03 11.51 -9.01
N TRP A 135 0.83 10.37 -8.36
CA TRP A 135 -0.48 9.89 -7.93
C TRP A 135 -0.89 10.45 -6.56
N GLU A 136 0.05 10.95 -5.75
CA GLU A 136 -0.25 11.43 -4.40
C GLU A 136 -1.11 12.69 -4.46
N GLU A 137 -2.24 12.65 -3.76
CA GLU A 137 -2.96 13.87 -3.40
C GLU A 137 -2.26 14.54 -2.21
N PRO A 138 -2.54 15.83 -1.90
CA PRO A 138 -1.91 16.53 -0.78
C PRO A 138 -1.97 15.76 0.54
N VAL A 139 -3.07 15.06 0.83
CA VAL A 139 -3.25 14.27 2.05
C VAL A 139 -2.33 13.03 2.09
N ASP A 140 -2.10 12.37 0.96
CA ASP A 140 -1.16 11.23 0.85
C ASP A 140 0.27 11.70 1.13
N THR A 141 0.66 12.83 0.54
CA THR A 141 1.98 13.40 0.76
C THR A 141 2.18 13.78 2.23
N VAL A 142 1.17 14.36 2.90
CA VAL A 142 1.26 14.63 4.34
C VAL A 142 1.41 13.34 5.14
N ALA A 143 0.58 12.32 4.88
CA ALA A 143 0.62 11.04 5.59
C ALA A 143 2.00 10.37 5.46
N ARG A 144 2.53 10.26 4.23
CA ARG A 144 3.84 9.64 3.97
C ARG A 144 4.98 10.40 4.64
N LEU A 145 5.00 11.73 4.51
CA LEU A 145 6.06 12.55 5.12
C LEU A 145 5.98 12.54 6.64
N LEU A 146 4.77 12.49 7.21
CA LEU A 146 4.57 12.36 8.64
C LEU A 146 5.07 10.99 9.12
N GLU A 147 4.68 9.90 8.46
CA GLU A 147 5.15 8.54 8.81
C GLU A 147 6.68 8.46 8.84
N GLY A 148 7.34 8.93 7.78
CA GLY A 148 8.80 8.97 7.71
C GLY A 148 9.40 9.79 8.86
N ALA A 149 8.87 10.98 9.13
CA ALA A 149 9.36 11.83 10.22
C ALA A 149 9.18 11.19 11.62
N LEU A 150 8.08 10.46 11.85
CA LEU A 150 7.83 9.78 13.11
C LEU A 150 8.76 8.57 13.28
N LEU A 151 8.91 7.73 12.25
CA LEU A 151 9.78 6.55 12.28
C LEU A 151 11.26 6.95 12.43
N ASP A 152 11.73 7.92 11.65
CA ASP A 152 13.13 8.39 11.70
C ASP A 152 13.49 9.03 13.05
N SER A 153 12.51 9.55 13.79
CA SER A 153 12.75 10.19 15.07
C SER A 153 13.11 9.23 16.21
N GLY A 154 12.70 7.95 16.10
CA GLY A 154 12.74 6.96 17.18
C GLY A 154 12.02 7.39 18.48
N TRP A 155 11.08 8.34 18.40
CA TRP A 155 10.45 8.95 19.58
C TRP A 155 9.49 8.01 20.28
N PHE A 156 8.72 7.24 19.52
CA PHE A 156 7.74 6.31 20.08
C PHE A 156 8.44 5.22 20.89
N GLU A 157 9.56 4.70 20.41
CA GLU A 157 10.37 3.68 21.08
C GLU A 157 10.90 4.20 22.42
N ARG A 158 11.31 5.47 22.48
CA ARG A 158 11.74 6.12 23.75
C ARG A 158 10.63 6.14 24.80
N TRP A 159 9.37 6.19 24.37
CA TRP A 159 8.18 6.13 25.23
C TRP A 159 7.60 4.72 25.39
N GLY A 160 8.32 3.67 24.93
CA GLY A 160 7.85 2.29 24.99
C GLY A 160 6.63 2.05 24.11
N CYS A 161 6.54 2.74 22.98
CA CYS A 161 5.47 2.63 21.99
C CYS A 161 6.04 2.24 20.62
N VAL A 162 5.16 1.82 19.71
CA VAL A 162 5.49 1.58 18.29
C VAL A 162 4.39 2.17 17.43
N VAL A 163 4.77 2.95 16.41
CA VAL A 163 3.84 3.42 15.37
C VAL A 163 3.38 2.20 14.58
N THR A 164 2.08 1.99 14.50
CA THR A 164 1.49 0.86 13.77
C THR A 164 0.99 1.27 12.41
N ALA A 165 0.56 2.52 12.26
CA ALA A 165 0.08 3.01 10.99
C ALA A 165 -0.01 4.54 10.91
N VAL A 166 0.15 5.05 9.69
CA VAL A 166 -0.24 6.41 9.32
C VAL A 166 -1.08 6.31 8.06
N TRP A 167 -2.26 6.91 8.06
CA TRP A 167 -3.24 6.79 6.98
C TRP A 167 -3.71 8.17 6.55
N PRO A 168 -3.85 8.45 5.24
CA PRO A 168 -4.68 9.56 4.81
C PRO A 168 -6.13 9.26 5.21
N SER A 169 -6.84 10.27 5.69
CA SER A 169 -8.27 10.24 5.96
C SER A 169 -8.92 11.22 4.98
N ARG A 170 -9.84 10.73 4.15
CA ARG A 170 -10.52 11.52 3.14
C ARG A 170 -11.96 11.73 3.55
N GLU A 171 -12.54 12.81 3.04
CA GLU A 171 -13.98 13.02 3.13
C GLU A 171 -14.68 11.87 2.36
N GLU A 172 -15.62 11.21 3.04
CA GLU A 172 -16.42 10.16 2.42
C GLU A 172 -17.24 10.75 1.26
N PRO A 173 -17.23 10.10 0.08
CA PRO A 173 -18.12 10.47 -1.00
C PRO A 173 -19.56 10.46 -0.51
N ASP A 174 -20.32 11.50 -0.84
CA ASP A 174 -21.75 11.66 -0.50
C ASP A 174 -22.07 11.94 0.98
N THR A 175 -21.07 12.11 1.85
CA THR A 175 -21.29 12.60 3.22
C THR A 175 -21.41 14.13 3.21
N PRO A 176 -22.51 14.72 3.71
CA PRO A 176 -22.65 16.18 3.78
C PRO A 176 -21.48 16.82 4.54
N GLU A 177 -20.96 17.95 4.04
CA GLU A 177 -19.81 18.68 4.65
C GLU A 177 -20.02 19.02 6.13
N GLU A 178 -21.27 19.11 6.57
CA GLU A 178 -21.69 19.37 7.95
C GLU A 178 -21.58 18.14 8.88
N LEU A 179 -21.53 16.94 8.29
CA LEU A 179 -21.42 15.64 8.95
C LEU A 179 -20.05 14.98 8.71
N GLY A 180 -19.37 15.34 7.63
CA GLY A 180 -18.01 14.90 7.32
C GLY A 180 -16.98 15.68 8.12
N GLY A 181 -16.00 14.98 8.69
CA GLY A 181 -14.79 15.63 9.19
C GLY A 181 -13.93 16.10 8.02
N PRO A 182 -13.15 17.20 8.17
CA PRO A 182 -12.23 17.62 7.13
C PRO A 182 -11.20 16.51 6.87
N GLY A 183 -10.80 16.35 5.60
CA GLY A 183 -9.70 15.45 5.24
C GLY A 183 -8.48 15.66 6.14
N GLY A 184 -7.80 14.57 6.49
CA GLY A 184 -6.80 14.55 7.55
C GLY A 184 -5.81 13.41 7.42
N VAL A 185 -5.01 13.24 8.46
CA VAL A 185 -4.13 12.09 8.63
C VAL A 185 -4.42 11.46 9.97
N GLU A 186 -4.59 10.15 9.97
CA GLU A 186 -4.69 9.33 11.17
C GLU A 186 -3.34 8.72 11.49
N VAL A 187 -2.88 8.85 12.73
CA VAL A 187 -1.68 8.18 13.23
C VAL A 187 -2.08 7.22 14.34
N GLU A 188 -1.82 5.94 14.13
CA GLU A 188 -2.03 4.89 15.12
C GLU A 188 -0.71 4.37 15.67
N PHE A 189 -0.71 4.14 16.97
CA PHE A 189 0.42 3.54 17.66
C PHE A 189 -0.07 2.73 18.85
N ARG A 190 0.79 1.85 19.36
CA ARG A 190 0.46 1.05 20.55
C ARG A 190 1.61 1.02 21.53
N GLU A 191 1.26 0.79 22.80
CA GLU A 191 2.25 0.50 23.83
C GLU A 191 2.89 -0.88 23.58
N ILE A 192 4.21 -0.94 23.78
CA ILE A 192 4.95 -2.18 23.89
C ILE A 192 4.67 -2.72 25.30
N GLY A 193 3.60 -3.52 25.41
CA GLY A 193 3.15 -4.09 26.67
C GLY A 193 4.15 -5.07 27.29
N ALA A 194 4.16 -5.17 28.62
CA ALA A 194 4.83 -6.25 29.32
C ALA A 194 4.14 -7.60 29.02
N PRO A 195 4.88 -8.74 29.06
CA PRO A 195 4.29 -10.05 28.85
C PRO A 195 3.04 -10.27 29.72
N GLY A 196 1.93 -10.68 29.11
CA GLY A 196 0.67 -10.97 29.81
C GLY A 196 -0.29 -9.79 30.00
N LYS A 197 0.04 -8.57 29.54
CA LYS A 197 -0.92 -7.45 29.45
C LYS A 197 -1.34 -7.21 28.01
N ARG A 198 -2.63 -6.89 27.80
CA ARG A 198 -3.09 -6.40 26.49
C ARG A 198 -2.48 -5.01 26.24
N PRO A 199 -1.74 -4.81 25.13
CA PRO A 199 -1.24 -3.49 24.78
C PRO A 199 -2.40 -2.54 24.48
N ARG A 200 -2.28 -1.29 24.91
CA ARG A 200 -3.24 -0.24 24.55
C ARG A 200 -2.86 0.39 23.22
N SER A 201 -3.86 0.63 22.39
CA SER A 201 -3.73 1.36 21.14
C SER A 201 -4.19 2.81 21.31
N TYR A 202 -3.57 3.71 20.57
CA TYR A 202 -3.82 5.13 20.61
C TYR A 202 -3.87 5.69 19.19
N GLY A 203 -4.66 6.75 18.99
CA GLY A 203 -4.88 7.39 17.69
C GLY A 203 -4.77 8.92 17.78
N TYR A 204 -4.14 9.53 16.78
CA TYR A 204 -4.29 10.95 16.48
C TYR A 204 -5.14 11.12 15.23
N GLU A 205 -6.10 12.03 15.29
CA GLU A 205 -6.81 12.56 14.12
C GLU A 205 -6.30 13.98 13.85
N LEU A 206 -5.63 14.15 12.71
CA LEU A 206 -4.89 15.36 12.39
C LEU A 206 -5.48 16.00 11.13
N PRO A 207 -6.27 17.08 11.24
CA PRO A 207 -6.83 17.73 10.06
C PRO A 207 -5.71 18.33 9.20
N VAL A 208 -5.85 18.20 7.89
CA VAL A 208 -4.99 18.87 6.89
C VAL A 208 -5.78 19.95 6.18
N THR A 209 -5.08 20.95 5.65
CA THR A 209 -5.70 22.08 4.97
C THR A 209 -5.17 22.21 3.55
N HIS A 210 -6.01 22.67 2.62
CA HIS A 210 -5.60 22.87 1.22
C HIS A 210 -4.75 24.13 0.99
N ASP A 211 -4.72 25.06 1.95
CA ASP A 211 -4.05 26.37 1.84
C ASP A 211 -2.54 26.32 2.13
N ARG A 212 -1.99 25.15 2.49
CA ARG A 212 -0.59 25.00 2.89
C ARG A 212 0.10 23.87 2.14
N PRO A 213 1.38 24.04 1.76
CA PRO A 213 2.17 22.96 1.17
C PRO A 213 2.21 21.72 2.08
N PRO A 214 2.00 20.51 1.55
CA PRO A 214 2.03 19.26 2.31
C PRO A 214 3.25 19.10 3.23
N GLU A 215 4.43 19.49 2.75
CA GLU A 215 5.69 19.36 3.48
C GLU A 215 5.75 20.27 4.72
N VAL A 216 5.09 21.42 4.66
CA VAL A 216 4.99 22.35 5.80
C VAL A 216 4.02 21.78 6.83
N GLN A 217 2.92 21.20 6.38
CA GLN A 217 1.92 20.58 7.24
C GLN A 217 2.50 19.35 7.96
N ALA A 218 3.12 18.42 7.23
CA ALA A 218 3.73 17.22 7.80
C ALA A 218 4.76 17.57 8.90
N ARG A 219 5.66 18.54 8.64
CA ARG A 219 6.63 19.01 9.63
C ARG A 219 5.98 19.60 10.88
N ARG A 220 4.90 20.36 10.74
CA ARG A 220 4.16 20.95 11.86
C ARG A 220 3.46 19.87 12.69
N LEU A 221 2.83 18.91 12.03
CA LEU A 221 2.16 17.78 12.68
C LEU A 221 3.16 16.90 13.43
N ALA A 222 4.30 16.57 12.80
CA ALA A 222 5.39 15.86 13.45
C ALA A 222 5.90 16.63 14.68
N ALA A 223 6.19 17.93 14.57
CA ALA A 223 6.63 18.74 15.70
C ALA A 223 5.63 18.76 16.86
N ARG A 224 4.32 18.71 16.58
CA ARG A 224 3.27 18.61 17.60
C ARG A 224 3.30 17.27 18.32
N ILE A 225 3.38 16.16 17.58
CA ILE A 225 3.40 14.80 18.17
C ILE A 225 4.69 14.57 18.97
N LEU A 226 5.82 15.06 18.46
CA LEU A 226 7.15 14.84 19.05
C LEU A 226 7.45 15.78 20.23
N ALA A 227 6.53 16.67 20.62
CA ALA A 227 6.77 17.67 21.67
C ALA A 227 6.72 17.12 23.11
N ASP A 228 5.99 16.02 23.34
CA ASP A 228 5.81 15.40 24.66
C ASP A 228 5.54 13.89 24.48
N ASP A 229 5.19 13.21 25.57
CA ASP A 229 4.66 11.84 25.57
C ASP A 229 3.52 11.71 24.54
N PRO A 230 3.65 10.84 23.53
CA PRO A 230 2.67 10.71 22.45
C PRO A 230 1.29 10.28 22.97
N ARG A 231 1.17 9.74 24.18
CA ARG A 231 -0.13 9.34 24.76
C ARG A 231 -0.95 10.50 25.30
N LYS A 232 -0.31 11.64 25.61
CA LYS A 232 -1.03 12.81 26.19
C LYS A 232 -1.91 13.53 25.17
N GLY A 233 -1.53 13.49 23.90
CA GLY A 233 -2.25 14.15 22.81
C GLY A 233 -3.13 13.21 21.98
N ALA A 234 -3.10 11.92 22.25
CA ALA A 234 -3.78 10.88 21.49
C ALA A 234 -5.02 10.36 22.23
N GLU A 235 -6.00 9.92 21.45
CA GLU A 235 -7.18 9.23 21.96
C GLU A 235 -6.88 7.74 22.13
N ILE A 236 -7.53 7.08 23.08
CA ILE A 236 -7.42 5.63 23.26
C ILE A 236 -8.31 4.96 22.22
N ARG A 237 -7.74 4.05 21.43
CA ARG A 237 -8.47 3.21 20.47
C ARG A 237 -8.83 1.90 21.18
N GLU A 238 -10.12 1.64 21.38
CA GLU A 238 -10.58 0.36 21.92
C GLU A 238 -10.44 -0.75 20.85
N PRO A 239 -10.06 -1.98 21.22
CA PRO A 239 -9.90 -3.10 20.30
C PRO A 239 -11.23 -3.69 19.80
#